data_AF-A0A1Y0RIP8-F1
#
_entry.id   AF-A0A1Y0RIP8-F1
#
_cell.length_a   1.000
_cell.length_b   1.000
_cell.length_c   1.000
_cell.angle_alpha   90.00
_cell.angle_beta   90.00
_cell.angle_gamma   90.00
#
_symmetry.space_group_name_H-M   'P 1'
#
loop_
_entity.id
_entity.type
_entity.pdbx_description
1 polymer ?
#
loop_
_entity_poly.entity_id
_entity_poly.type
_entity_poly.pdbx_seq_one_letter_code
_entity_poly.pdbx_strand_id
1 'polypeptide(L)'
;MNHTLMLEIPDNLYEPLIKVAARIGRTPEELAVDWLSAAVQQYADDPLEKFIGAFRSDIPSWVDQHDKYIGQRLIKTGCEMVR
;
A
#
# COMPACT_ATOMS: atom_id res chain seq x y z
N MET A 1 -18.83 12.80 -15.04
CA MET A 1 -18.54 14.24 -15.20
C MET A 1 -17.03 14.37 -15.25
N ASN A 2 -16.49 15.23 -16.13
CA ASN A 2 -15.04 15.38 -16.30
C ASN A 2 -14.60 16.72 -15.70
N HIS A 3 -13.43 16.73 -15.05
CA HIS A 3 -12.82 17.91 -14.45
C HIS A 3 -11.40 18.07 -15.01
N THR A 4 -10.95 19.32 -15.14
CA THR A 4 -9.59 19.63 -15.60
C THR A 4 -8.73 20.02 -14.39
N LEU A 5 -7.59 19.36 -14.25
CA LEU A 5 -6.59 19.62 -13.22
C LEU A 5 -5.30 20.05 -13.89
N MET A 6 -4.77 21.22 -13.54
CA MET A 6 -3.47 21.71 -14.01
C MET A 6 -2.41 21.35 -12.97
N LEU A 7 -1.34 20.69 -13.39
CA LEU A 7 -0.27 20.22 -12.52
C LEU A 7 1.07 20.79 -12.97
N GLU A 8 1.81 21.39 -12.04
CA GLU A 8 3.23 21.67 -12.23
C GLU A 8 4.01 20.44 -11.78
N ILE A 9 4.63 19.73 -12.73
CA ILE A 9 5.31 18.47 -12.50
C ILE A 9 6.81 18.69 -12.69
N PRO A 10 7.67 18.27 -11.74
CA PRO A 10 9.11 18.44 -11.90
C PRO A 10 9.65 17.56 -13.04
N ASP A 11 10.69 18.05 -13.72
CA ASP A 11 11.28 17.39 -14.91
C ASP A 11 11.70 15.94 -14.64
N ASN A 12 12.20 15.68 -13.44
CA ASN A 12 12.63 14.34 -13.02
C ASN A 12 11.49 13.30 -13.00
N LEU A 13 10.23 13.75 -12.98
CA LEU A 13 9.05 12.91 -13.03
C LEU A 13 8.39 12.95 -14.42
N TYR A 14 8.41 14.11 -15.07
CA TYR A 14 7.84 14.27 -16.41
C TYR A 14 8.61 13.49 -17.48
N GLU A 15 9.95 13.49 -17.46
CA GLU A 15 10.75 12.76 -18.44
C GLU A 15 10.51 11.23 -18.42
N PRO A 16 10.52 10.54 -17.26
CA PRO A 16 10.16 9.13 -17.19
C PRO A 16 8.74 8.86 -17.67
N LEU A 17 7.78 9.73 -17.34
CA LEU A 17 6.38 9.58 -17.74
C LEU A 17 6.24 9.54 -19.27
N ILE A 18 6.89 10.46 -19.98
CA ILE A 18 6.90 10.48 -21.46
C ILE A 18 7.49 9.17 -22.01
N LYS A 19 8.63 8.72 -21.46
CA LYS A 19 9.31 7.51 -21.95
C LYS A 19 8.43 6.27 -21.81
N VAL A 20 7.72 6.14 -20.68
CA VAL A 20 6.81 5.02 -20.45
C VAL A 20 5.59 5.12 -21.37
N ALA A 21 4.98 6.30 -21.48
CA ALA A 21 3.81 6.53 -22.33
C ALA A 21 4.12 6.20 -23.81
N ALA A 22 5.27 6.66 -24.33
CA ALA A 22 5.72 6.35 -25.68
C ALA A 22 5.91 4.85 -25.92
N ARG A 23 6.47 4.12 -24.94
CA ARG A 23 6.70 2.68 -25.03
C ARG A 23 5.39 1.88 -25.14
N ILE A 24 4.31 2.37 -24.53
CA ILE A 24 3.00 1.72 -24.53
C ILE A 24 2.01 2.32 -25.54
N GLY A 25 2.46 3.27 -26.37
CA GLY A 25 1.63 3.91 -27.39
C GLY A 25 0.52 4.79 -26.85
N ARG A 26 0.70 5.41 -25.68
CA ARG A 26 -0.27 6.32 -25.04
C ARG A 26 0.32 7.71 -24.83
N THR A 27 -0.55 8.68 -24.55
CA THR A 27 -0.11 10.01 -24.14
C THR A 27 0.30 10.03 -22.65
N PRO A 28 1.20 10.96 -22.25
CA PRO A 28 1.56 11.16 -20.85
C PRO A 28 0.33 11.45 -19.97
N GLU A 29 -0.66 12.18 -20.49
CA GLU A 29 -1.88 12.57 -19.79
C GLU A 29 -2.78 11.37 -19.52
N GLU A 30 -3.00 10.50 -20.51
CA GLU A 30 -3.78 9.27 -20.32
C GLU A 30 -3.14 8.37 -19.25
N LEU A 31 -1.81 8.22 -19.32
CA LEU A 31 -1.07 7.42 -18.34
C LEU A 31 -1.12 8.03 -16.94
N ALA A 32 -1.01 9.36 -16.83
CA ALA A 32 -1.11 10.08 -15.57
C ALA A 32 -2.50 9.93 -14.93
N VAL A 33 -3.57 10.00 -15.72
CA VAL A 33 -4.95 9.81 -15.21
C VAL A 33 -5.16 8.38 -14.72
N ASP A 34 -4.64 7.38 -15.43
CA ASP A 34 -4.74 5.97 -15.03
C ASP A 34 -4.00 5.72 -13.71
N TRP A 35 -2.75 6.21 -13.59
CA TRP A 35 -1.98 6.07 -12.37
C TRP A 35 -2.58 6.84 -11.20
N LEU A 36 -3.08 8.05 -11.43
CA LEU A 36 -3.77 8.83 -10.41
C LEU A 36 -5.04 8.11 -9.96
N SER A 37 -5.81 7.51 -10.87
CA SER A 37 -7.00 6.72 -10.51
C SER A 37 -6.64 5.51 -9.66
N ALA A 38 -5.60 4.75 -10.04
CA ALA A 38 -5.15 3.59 -9.28
C ALA A 38 -4.68 3.97 -7.86
N ALA A 39 -3.91 5.06 -7.75
CA ALA A 39 -3.48 5.58 -6.47
C ALA A 39 -4.67 6.02 -5.60
N VAL A 40 -5.64 6.75 -6.17
CA VAL A 40 -6.84 7.17 -5.44
C VAL A 40 -7.67 5.97 -4.99
N GLN A 41 -7.87 4.95 -5.84
CA GLN A 41 -8.62 3.74 -5.49
C GLN A 41 -8.02 3.01 -4.29
N GLN A 42 -6.69 2.94 -4.19
CA GLN A 42 -6.02 2.32 -3.05
C GLN A 42 -6.38 2.98 -1.71
N TYR A 43 -6.64 4.29 -1.70
CA TYR A 43 -7.01 5.03 -0.49
C TYR A 43 -8.52 5.18 -0.30
N ALA A 44 -9.29 5.22 -1.40
CA ALA A 44 -10.74 5.40 -1.35
C ALA A 44 -11.48 4.12 -0.96
N ASP A 45 -10.98 2.96 -1.39
CA ASP A 45 -11.53 1.65 -1.10
C ASP A 45 -10.49 0.82 -0.33
N ASP A 46 -10.09 1.25 0.87
CA ASP A 46 -9.26 0.40 1.72
C ASP A 46 -10.11 -0.80 2.21
N PRO A 47 -9.91 -2.02 1.65
CA PRO A 47 -10.73 -3.17 2.01
C PRO A 47 -10.48 -3.62 3.45
N LEU A 48 -9.39 -3.14 4.07
CA LEU A 48 -8.98 -3.41 5.44
C LEU A 48 -9.55 -2.42 6.45
N GLU A 49 -10.07 -1.26 6.01
CA GLU A 49 -10.60 -0.22 6.90
C GLU A 49 -11.70 -0.78 7.82
N LYS A 50 -12.63 -1.57 7.27
CA LYS A 50 -13.71 -2.23 8.03
C LYS A 50 -13.21 -3.24 9.07
N PHE A 51 -11.94 -3.66 8.99
CA PHE A 51 -11.33 -4.61 9.92
C PHE A 51 -10.52 -3.93 11.03
N ILE A 52 -10.39 -2.59 11.00
CA ILE A 52 -9.80 -1.85 12.11
C ILE A 52 -10.63 -2.11 13.38
N GLY A 53 -10.01 -2.74 14.37
CA GLY A 53 -10.68 -3.13 15.62
C GLY A 53 -11.59 -4.36 15.53
N ALA A 54 -11.64 -5.07 14.40
CA ALA A 54 -12.47 -6.28 14.24
C ALA A 54 -11.98 -7.45 15.10
N PHE A 55 -10.69 -7.48 15.46
CA PHE A 55 -10.13 -8.50 16.35
C PHE A 55 -10.01 -7.95 17.76
N ARG A 56 -10.80 -8.51 18.68
CA ARG A 56 -10.60 -8.32 20.12
C ARG A 56 -9.60 -9.37 20.60
N SER A 57 -8.50 -8.90 21.16
CA SER A 57 -7.49 -9.75 21.79
C SER A 57 -7.48 -9.45 23.28
N ASP A 58 -7.50 -10.48 24.11
CA ASP A 58 -7.29 -10.35 25.55
C ASP A 58 -5.81 -10.12 25.90
N ILE A 59 -4.93 -10.07 24.87
CA ILE A 59 -3.51 -9.77 25.03
C ILE A 59 -3.32 -8.25 25.06
N PRO A 60 -2.98 -7.66 26.22
CA PRO A 60 -2.81 -6.22 26.35
C PRO A 60 -1.66 -5.74 25.46
N SER A 61 -1.83 -4.58 24.82
CA SER A 61 -0.77 -3.94 24.01
C SER A 61 -0.17 -4.86 22.93
N TRP A 62 -0.94 -5.82 22.40
CA TRP A 62 -0.47 -6.73 21.34
C TRP A 62 0.06 -5.96 20.12
N VAL A 63 -0.60 -4.84 19.77
CA VAL A 63 -0.16 -3.99 18.65
C VAL A 63 1.27 -3.49 18.87
N ASP A 64 1.58 -3.01 20.08
CA ASP A 64 2.89 -2.44 20.40
C ASP A 64 3.97 -3.49 20.70
N GLN A 65 3.58 -4.69 21.11
CA GLN A 65 4.49 -5.77 21.54
C GLN A 65 4.44 -7.01 20.63
N HIS A 66 3.92 -6.88 19.41
CA HIS A 66 3.71 -8.02 18.50
C HIS A 66 5.00 -8.82 18.27
N ASP A 67 6.13 -8.15 18.02
CA ASP A 67 7.44 -8.80 17.82
C ASP A 67 7.85 -9.69 19.00
N LYS A 68 7.66 -9.19 20.23
CA LYS A 68 7.98 -9.94 21.45
C LYS A 68 7.12 -11.18 21.57
N TYR A 69 5.81 -11.07 21.34
CA TYR A 69 4.91 -12.20 21.49
C TYR A 69 5.08 -13.24 20.36
N ILE A 70 5.33 -12.81 19.12
CA ILE A 70 5.66 -13.71 18.01
C ILE A 70 6.98 -14.43 18.30
N GLY A 71 8.00 -13.70 18.75
CA GLY A 71 9.29 -14.27 19.14
C GLY A 71 9.17 -15.32 20.25
N GLN A 72 8.36 -15.07 21.29
CA GLN A 72 8.09 -16.05 22.35
C GLN A 72 7.45 -17.34 21.82
N ARG A 73 6.56 -17.26 20.83
CA ARG A 73 5.93 -18.44 20.22
C ARG A 73 6.94 -19.25 19.42
N LEU A 74 7.76 -18.59 18.60
CA LEU A 74 8.77 -19.26 17.78
C LEU A 74 9.82 -19.99 18.62
N ILE A 75 10.25 -19.38 19.74
CA ILE A 75 11.19 -20.03 20.68
C ILE A 75 10.55 -21.25 21.36
N LYS A 76 9.28 -21.15 21.79
CA LYS A 76 8.57 -22.28 22.39
C LYS A 76 8.40 -23.44 21.41
N THR A 77 7.96 -23.16 20.18
CA THR A 77 7.76 -24.18 19.15
C THR A 77 9.09 -24.81 18.71
N GLY A 78 10.17 -24.03 18.62
CA GLY A 78 11.51 -24.55 18.33
C GLY A 78 12.05 -25.47 19.43
N CYS A 79 11.66 -25.27 20.69
CA CYS A 79 12.08 -26.11 21.82
C CYS A 79 11.24 -27.40 21.95
N GLU A 80 9.98 -27.39 21.51
CA GLU A 80 9.10 -28.58 21.47
C GLU A 80 9.45 -29.52 20.32
N MET A 81 10.03 -29.02 19.22
CA MET A 81 10.42 -29.83 18.05
C MET A 81 11.78 -30.53 18.21
N VAL A 82 12.49 -30.28 19.33
CA VAL A 82 13.83 -30.83 19.65
C VAL A 82 13.77 -31.78 20.87
N ARG A 83 12.57 -32.22 21.27
CA ARG A 83 12.36 -33.24 22.30
C ARG A 83 11.85 -34.55 21.72
#